data_AF-A0A2R6H7I2-F1
#
_entry.id   AF-A0A2R6H7I2-F1
#
_cell.length_a   1.000
_cell.length_b   1.000
_cell.length_c   1.000
_cell.angle_alpha   90.00
_cell.angle_beta   90.00
_cell.angle_gamma   90.00
#
_symmetry.space_group_name_H-M   'P 1'
#
loop_
_entity.id
_entity.type
_entity.pdbx_description
1 polymer ?
#
loop_
_entity_poly.entity_id
_entity_poly.type
_entity_poly.pdbx_seq_one_letter_code
_entity_poly.pdbx_strand_id
1 'polypeptide(L)'
;MSLRFRHLAATAAGMTFVLILLGVYTAAAGAGLSCGARWPLCDGAVFGLFPADWPSFIEWFHRLFALLTGVVILGTASAAWRYHGDRRVRAASALALVVLPIQMALGAATVTVYTALVQVAHHAAALVIFGALVATAVWAYDAPEPAERVGTAAAASADD
;
A
#
# COMPACT_ATOMS: atom_id res chain seq x y z
N MET A 1 17.02 -1.91 -14.14
CA MET A 1 15.59 -1.98 -13.72
C MET A 1 15.41 -2.06 -12.20
N SER A 2 16.44 -2.47 -11.44
CA SER A 2 16.42 -2.57 -9.96
C SER A 2 16.03 -1.26 -9.28
N LEU A 3 16.61 -0.13 -9.66
CA LEU A 3 16.35 1.18 -9.02
C LEU A 3 14.90 1.66 -9.17
N ARG A 4 14.27 1.46 -10.33
CA ARG A 4 12.86 1.86 -10.55
C ARG A 4 11.92 1.04 -9.68
N PHE A 5 12.17 -0.27 -9.55
CA PHE A 5 11.38 -1.13 -8.68
C PHE A 5 11.61 -0.82 -7.20
N ARG A 6 12.86 -0.61 -6.79
CA ARG A 6 13.25 -0.17 -5.44
C ARG A 6 12.48 1.11 -5.03
N HIS A 7 12.48 2.13 -5.89
CA HIS A 7 11.70 3.35 -5.64
C HIS A 7 10.20 3.09 -5.58
N LEU A 8 9.64 2.29 -6.50
CA LEU A 8 8.21 1.95 -6.48
C LEU A 8 7.81 1.26 -5.17
N ALA A 9 8.59 0.28 -4.70
CA ALA A 9 8.34 -0.42 -3.45
C ALA A 9 8.45 0.52 -2.24
N ALA A 10 9.45 1.40 -2.21
CA ALA A 10 9.61 2.42 -1.17
C ALA A 10 8.43 3.42 -1.18
N THR A 11 7.98 3.86 -2.36
CA THR A 11 6.81 4.73 -2.50
C THR A 11 5.55 4.03 -2.00
N ALA A 12 5.34 2.74 -2.32
CA ALA A 12 4.20 1.99 -1.82
C ALA A 12 4.17 1.91 -0.28
N ALA A 13 5.33 1.62 0.34
CA ALA A 13 5.47 1.58 1.80
C ALA A 13 5.23 2.96 2.42
N GLY A 14 5.84 4.02 1.87
CA GLY A 14 5.70 5.39 2.35
C GLY A 14 4.26 5.92 2.22
N MET A 15 3.60 5.67 1.09
CA MET A 15 2.18 6.02 0.92
C MET A 15 1.31 5.25 1.92
N THR A 16 1.55 3.95 2.12
CA THR A 16 0.77 3.17 3.09
C THR A 16 0.95 3.69 4.51
N PHE A 17 2.17 4.11 4.89
CA PHE A 17 2.41 4.74 6.18
C PHE A 17 1.62 6.04 6.34
N VAL A 18 1.66 6.93 5.34
CA VAL A 18 0.86 8.17 5.33
C VAL A 18 -0.64 7.87 5.41
N LEU A 19 -1.11 6.84 4.69
CA LEU A 19 -2.51 6.42 4.71
C LEU A 19 -2.94 5.97 6.11
N ILE A 20 -2.10 5.21 6.82
CA ILE A 20 -2.35 4.79 8.20
C ILE A 20 -2.50 6.02 9.11
N LEU A 21 -1.58 6.99 9.01
CA LEU A 21 -1.66 8.24 9.80
C LEU A 21 -2.92 9.03 9.48
N LEU A 22 -3.31 9.11 8.21
CA LEU A 22 -4.53 9.78 7.77
C LEU A 22 -5.79 9.08 8.32
N GLY A 23 -5.78 7.75 8.41
CA GLY A 23 -6.86 6.98 9.03
C GLY A 23 -6.97 7.24 10.54
N VAL A 24 -5.83 7.26 11.25
CA VAL A 24 -5.76 7.65 12.68
C VAL A 24 -6.29 9.07 12.88
N TYR A 25 -5.90 10.01 12.02
CA TYR A 25 -6.39 11.38 12.06
C TYR A 25 -7.90 11.45 11.81
N THR A 26 -8.44 10.70 10.83
CA THR A 26 -9.88 10.67 10.54
C THR A 26 -10.68 10.22 11.75
N ALA A 27 -10.22 9.18 12.45
CA ALA A 27 -10.85 8.72 13.69
C ALA A 27 -10.74 9.75 14.82
N ALA A 28 -9.55 10.33 15.02
CA ALA A 28 -9.31 11.33 16.06
C ALA A 28 -10.11 12.64 15.83
N ALA A 29 -10.34 13.01 14.58
CA ALA A 29 -11.17 14.16 14.19
C ALA A 29 -12.68 13.88 14.31
N GLY A 30 -13.10 12.66 14.66
CA GLY A 30 -14.51 12.27 14.71
C GLY A 30 -15.18 12.20 13.34
N ALA A 31 -14.38 12.12 12.26
CA ALA A 31 -14.86 12.16 10.88
C ALA A 31 -15.15 10.77 10.29
N GLY A 32 -15.12 9.68 11.08
CA GLY A 32 -15.29 8.32 10.55
C GLY A 32 -16.71 7.94 10.09
N LEU A 33 -17.69 8.84 10.21
CA LEU A 33 -19.09 8.64 9.83
C LEU A 33 -19.67 9.86 9.09
N SER A 34 -18.84 10.82 8.70
CA SER A 34 -19.29 12.10 8.13
C SER A 34 -19.89 11.92 6.74
N CYS A 35 -19.43 10.92 5.96
CA CYS A 35 -20.04 10.56 4.68
C CYS A 35 -21.42 9.87 4.78
N GLY A 36 -22.06 9.87 5.97
CA GLY A 36 -23.44 9.39 6.16
C GLY A 36 -23.62 7.88 5.95
N ALA A 37 -22.64 7.08 6.39
CA ALA A 37 -22.60 5.62 6.21
C ALA A 37 -22.69 5.15 4.74
N ARG A 38 -22.38 6.04 3.78
CA ARG A 38 -22.30 5.71 2.36
C ARG A 38 -20.90 5.18 2.05
N TRP A 39 -20.85 4.14 1.25
CA TRP A 39 -19.61 3.57 0.71
C TRP A 39 -19.93 2.86 -0.60
N PRO A 40 -19.17 3.05 -1.69
CA PRO A 40 -17.91 3.79 -1.80
C PRO A 40 -18.08 5.32 -1.92
N LEU A 41 -19.31 5.77 -2.16
CA LEU A 41 -19.67 7.19 -2.28
C LEU A 41 -19.71 7.89 -0.90
N CYS A 42 -19.82 9.21 -0.92
CA CYS A 42 -20.01 10.12 0.21
C CYS A 42 -21.36 10.87 0.07
N ASP A 43 -21.47 12.08 0.61
CA ASP A 43 -22.75 12.75 0.93
C ASP A 43 -23.05 14.02 0.10
N GLY A 44 -22.14 14.46 -0.76
CA GLY A 44 -22.27 15.70 -1.53
C GLY A 44 -23.24 15.66 -2.74
N ALA A 45 -23.50 16.83 -3.30
CA ALA A 45 -24.57 17.06 -4.28
C ALA A 45 -24.39 16.36 -5.64
N VAL A 46 -23.14 16.08 -6.05
CA VAL A 46 -22.86 15.39 -7.32
C VAL A 46 -22.98 13.88 -7.14
N PHE A 47 -24.22 13.38 -7.07
CA PHE A 47 -24.54 11.95 -6.87
C PHE A 47 -23.89 11.30 -5.62
N GLY A 48 -23.50 12.10 -4.62
CA GLY A 48 -22.74 11.61 -3.47
C GLY A 48 -21.25 11.36 -3.77
N LEU A 49 -20.70 11.79 -4.90
CA LEU A 49 -19.29 11.51 -5.23
C LEU A 49 -18.29 12.32 -4.39
N PHE A 50 -18.66 13.54 -4.02
CA PHE A 50 -17.84 14.50 -3.28
C PHE A 50 -18.35 14.70 -1.86
N PRO A 51 -17.54 15.24 -0.94
CA PRO A 51 -17.99 15.59 0.41
C PRO A 51 -18.91 16.82 0.39
N ALA A 52 -19.90 16.86 1.29
CA ALA A 52 -20.78 18.02 1.45
C ALA A 52 -20.17 19.12 2.34
N ASP A 53 -19.32 18.74 3.30
CA ASP A 53 -18.73 19.64 4.29
C ASP A 53 -17.30 19.22 4.69
N TRP A 54 -16.70 19.94 5.65
CA TRP A 54 -15.32 19.72 6.07
C TRP A 54 -15.07 18.37 6.78
N PRO A 55 -15.89 17.93 7.75
CA PRO A 55 -15.77 16.57 8.28
C PRO A 55 -15.87 15.49 7.20
N SER A 56 -16.78 15.63 6.23
CA SER A 56 -16.92 14.69 5.10
C SER A 56 -15.69 14.68 4.20
N PHE A 57 -15.05 15.84 4.03
CA PHE A 57 -13.81 15.96 3.28
C PHE A 57 -12.68 15.13 3.89
N ILE A 58 -12.54 15.10 5.23
CA ILE A 58 -11.49 14.32 5.91
C ILE A 58 -11.65 12.83 5.59
N GLU A 59 -12.86 12.30 5.75
CA GLU A 59 -13.16 10.89 5.47
C GLU A 59 -13.00 10.56 3.98
N TRP A 60 -13.55 11.40 3.11
CA TRP A 60 -13.46 11.26 1.67
C TRP A 60 -12.00 11.28 1.18
N PHE A 61 -11.18 12.18 1.71
CA PHE A 61 -9.77 12.29 1.34
C PHE A 61 -8.97 11.06 1.77
N HIS A 62 -9.27 10.50 2.96
CA HIS A 62 -8.71 9.20 3.37
C HIS A 62 -9.03 8.10 2.37
N ARG A 63 -10.30 8.01 1.91
CA ARG A 63 -10.75 7.02 0.92
C ARG A 63 -10.10 7.22 -0.45
N LEU A 64 -9.97 8.47 -0.91
CA LEU A 64 -9.28 8.80 -2.16
C LEU A 64 -7.80 8.39 -2.09
N PHE A 65 -7.12 8.74 -1.00
CA PHE A 65 -5.73 8.37 -0.82
C PHE A 65 -5.55 6.84 -0.74
N ALA A 66 -6.48 6.13 -0.09
CA ALA A 66 -6.50 4.67 -0.06
C ALA A 66 -6.62 4.04 -1.45
N LEU A 67 -7.47 4.60 -2.33
CA LEU A 67 -7.59 4.16 -3.72
C LEU A 67 -6.27 4.31 -4.48
N LEU A 68 -5.63 5.49 -4.37
CA LEU A 68 -4.35 5.75 -5.02
C LEU A 68 -3.24 4.82 -4.51
N THR A 69 -3.15 4.63 -3.19
CA THR A 69 -2.21 3.68 -2.58
C THR A 69 -2.47 2.25 -3.06
N GLY A 70 -3.73 1.83 -3.16
CA GLY A 70 -4.11 0.51 -3.68
C GLY A 70 -3.61 0.25 -5.11
N VAL A 71 -3.70 1.26 -5.99
CA VAL A 71 -3.15 1.18 -7.36
C VAL A 71 -1.63 1.00 -7.33
N VAL A 72 -0.92 1.72 -6.46
CA VAL A 72 0.54 1.61 -6.30
C VAL A 72 0.93 0.23 -5.75
N ILE A 73 0.16 -0.34 -4.82
CA ILE A 73 0.36 -1.71 -4.31
C ILE A 73 0.20 -2.74 -5.44
N LEU A 74 -0.87 -2.63 -6.24
CA LEU A 74 -1.10 -3.50 -7.39
C LEU A 74 0.05 -3.41 -8.41
N GLY A 75 0.50 -2.18 -8.71
CA GLY A 75 1.65 -1.95 -9.58
C GLY A 75 2.93 -2.57 -9.04
N THR A 76 3.18 -2.45 -7.73
CA THR A 76 4.34 -3.02 -7.04
C THR A 76 4.34 -4.54 -7.11
N ALA A 77 3.23 -5.19 -6.76
CA ALA A 77 3.10 -6.65 -6.85
C ALA A 77 3.22 -7.15 -8.30
N SER A 78 2.59 -6.46 -9.25
CA SER A 78 2.70 -6.80 -10.68
C SER A 78 4.15 -6.69 -11.18
N ALA A 79 4.88 -5.65 -10.78
CA ALA A 79 6.28 -5.47 -11.14
C ALA A 79 7.19 -6.50 -10.47
N ALA A 80 6.95 -6.83 -9.20
CA ALA A 80 7.70 -7.85 -8.46
C ALA A 80 7.60 -9.23 -9.14
N TRP A 81 6.39 -9.61 -9.55
CA TRP A 81 6.15 -10.90 -10.20
C TRP A 81 6.71 -10.98 -11.62
N ARG A 82 6.67 -9.88 -12.38
CA ARG A 82 7.18 -9.86 -13.76
C ARG A 82 8.69 -9.69 -13.85
N TYR A 83 9.30 -8.91 -12.96
CA TYR A 83 10.66 -8.40 -13.17
C TYR A 83 11.63 -8.68 -12.01
N HIS A 84 11.17 -9.14 -10.84
CA HIS A 84 12.05 -9.42 -9.71
C HIS A 84 12.24 -10.93 -9.53
N GLY A 85 13.48 -11.41 -9.36
CA GLY A 85 13.78 -12.84 -9.22
C GLY A 85 13.64 -13.40 -7.80
N ASP A 86 13.77 -12.54 -6.78
CA ASP A 86 13.72 -12.96 -5.37
C ASP A 86 12.30 -13.40 -4.94
N ARG A 87 12.19 -14.66 -4.48
CA ARG A 87 10.95 -15.24 -3.95
C ARG A 87 10.42 -14.50 -2.73
N ARG A 88 11.29 -13.94 -1.88
CA ARG A 88 10.90 -13.18 -0.68
C ARG A 88 10.14 -11.91 -1.07
N VAL A 89 10.69 -11.15 -2.02
CA VAL A 89 10.06 -9.95 -2.59
C VAL A 89 8.71 -10.27 -3.24
N ARG A 90 8.63 -11.35 -4.03
CA ARG A 90 7.36 -11.80 -4.64
C ARG A 90 6.32 -12.22 -3.60
N ALA A 91 6.72 -12.96 -2.58
CA ALA A 91 5.82 -13.42 -1.53
C ALA A 91 5.29 -12.26 -0.67
N ALA A 92 6.16 -11.34 -0.24
CA ALA A 92 5.76 -10.18 0.55
C ALA A 92 4.84 -9.23 -0.25
N SER A 93 5.18 -8.93 -1.50
CA SER A 93 4.32 -8.10 -2.35
C SER A 93 2.99 -8.77 -2.67
N ALA A 94 2.95 -10.09 -2.84
CA ALA A 94 1.71 -10.86 -2.98
C ALA A 94 0.86 -10.81 -1.70
N LEU A 95 1.46 -10.94 -0.52
CA LEU A 95 0.74 -10.84 0.75
C LEU A 95 0.05 -9.47 0.87
N ALA A 96 0.76 -8.37 0.59
CA ALA A 96 0.17 -7.03 0.59
C ALA A 96 -1.03 -6.94 -0.37
N LEU A 97 -0.91 -7.48 -1.59
CA LEU A 97 -1.98 -7.46 -2.59
C LEU A 97 -3.19 -8.33 -2.19
N VAL A 98 -2.97 -9.49 -1.57
CA VAL A 98 -4.05 -10.40 -1.14
C VAL A 98 -4.79 -9.86 0.09
N VAL A 99 -4.09 -9.18 1.00
CA VAL A 99 -4.72 -8.58 2.19
C VAL A 99 -5.48 -7.28 1.83
N LEU A 100 -5.08 -6.58 0.77
CA LEU A 100 -5.74 -5.35 0.31
C LEU A 100 -7.28 -5.44 0.15
N PRO A 101 -7.88 -6.44 -0.51
CA PRO A 101 -9.34 -6.55 -0.58
C PRO A 101 -10.00 -6.75 0.80
N ILE A 102 -9.33 -7.46 1.73
CA ILE A 102 -9.79 -7.58 3.12
C ILE A 102 -9.76 -6.21 3.79
N GLN A 103 -8.69 -5.43 3.58
CA GLN A 103 -8.57 -4.07 4.09
C GLN A 103 -9.69 -3.15 3.57
N MET A 104 -10.04 -3.25 2.29
CA MET A 104 -11.14 -2.50 1.68
C MET A 104 -12.48 -2.87 2.31
N ALA A 105 -12.75 -4.16 2.51
CA ALA A 105 -13.97 -4.62 3.16
C ALA A 105 -14.06 -4.16 4.62
N LEU A 106 -12.94 -4.26 5.37
CA LEU A 106 -12.87 -3.75 6.74
C LEU A 106 -13.05 -2.23 6.79
N GLY A 107 -12.53 -1.49 5.80
CA GLY A 107 -12.73 -0.03 5.69
C GLY A 107 -14.17 0.37 5.33
N ALA A 108 -14.88 -0.47 4.58
CA ALA A 108 -16.34 -0.29 4.41
C ALA A 108 -17.09 -0.60 5.71
N ALA A 109 -16.63 -1.61 6.47
CA ALA A 109 -17.21 -1.97 7.75
C ALA A 109 -16.99 -0.90 8.83
N THR A 110 -15.87 -0.17 8.81
CA THR A 110 -15.64 0.92 9.77
C THR A 110 -16.73 1.98 9.67
N VAL A 111 -17.30 2.25 8.49
CA VAL A 111 -18.30 3.31 8.28
C VAL A 111 -19.76 2.83 8.32
N THR A 112 -19.99 1.51 8.30
CA THR A 112 -21.35 0.92 8.29
C THR A 112 -21.71 0.18 9.58
N VAL A 113 -20.72 -0.42 10.26
CA VAL A 113 -20.89 -1.15 11.53
C VAL A 113 -20.33 -0.35 12.71
N TYR A 114 -19.23 0.39 12.50
CA TYR A 114 -18.61 1.32 13.45
C TYR A 114 -18.44 0.78 14.89
N THR A 115 -17.71 -0.33 15.05
CA THR A 115 -17.34 -0.86 16.38
C THR A 115 -15.83 -0.83 16.61
N ALA A 116 -15.41 -0.83 17.87
CA ALA A 116 -14.00 -0.90 18.24
C ALA A 116 -13.29 -2.11 17.63
N LEU A 117 -13.96 -3.28 17.61
CA LEU A 117 -13.40 -4.49 17.01
C LEU A 117 -13.13 -4.33 15.51
N VAL A 118 -14.07 -3.74 14.76
CA VAL A 118 -13.90 -3.49 13.32
C VAL A 118 -12.78 -2.49 13.07
N GLN A 119 -12.67 -1.43 13.87
CA GLN A 119 -11.58 -0.45 13.77
C GLN A 119 -10.21 -1.08 14.04
N VAL A 120 -10.10 -1.89 15.10
CA VAL A 120 -8.88 -2.63 15.42
C VAL A 120 -8.53 -3.62 14.31
N ALA A 121 -9.49 -4.38 13.80
CA ALA A 121 -9.28 -5.31 12.70
C ALA A 121 -8.79 -4.58 11.42
N HIS A 122 -9.42 -3.47 11.07
CA HIS A 122 -9.02 -2.62 9.96
C HIS A 122 -7.58 -2.10 10.13
N HIS A 123 -7.21 -1.64 11.33
CA HIS A 123 -5.87 -1.15 11.58
C HIS A 123 -4.82 -2.27 11.56
N ALA A 124 -5.15 -3.44 12.11
CA ALA A 124 -4.27 -4.60 12.12
C ALA A 124 -3.98 -5.10 10.69
N ALA A 125 -4.99 -5.19 9.83
CA ALA A 125 -4.81 -5.55 8.43
C ALA A 125 -3.98 -4.50 7.66
N ALA A 126 -4.13 -3.21 7.98
CA ALA A 126 -3.26 -2.15 7.43
C ALA A 126 -1.79 -2.35 7.82
N LEU A 127 -1.52 -2.71 9.08
CA LEU A 127 -0.16 -2.99 9.56
C LEU A 127 0.46 -4.22 8.90
N VAL A 128 -0.34 -5.26 8.59
CA VAL A 128 0.13 -6.43 7.81
C VAL A 128 0.54 -6.00 6.41
N ILE A 129 -0.29 -5.20 5.72
CA ILE A 129 0.05 -4.66 4.39
C ILE A 129 1.32 -3.82 4.47
N PHE A 130 1.40 -2.91 5.45
CA PHE A 130 2.56 -2.05 5.62
C PHE A 130 3.85 -2.84 5.87
N GLY A 131 3.83 -3.80 6.81
CA GLY A 131 4.98 -4.66 7.09
C GLY A 131 5.43 -5.47 5.86
N ALA A 132 4.47 -5.99 5.08
CA ALA A 132 4.76 -6.69 3.85
C ALA A 132 5.40 -5.78 2.78
N LEU A 133 4.95 -4.53 2.65
CA LEU A 133 5.54 -3.56 1.73
C LEU A 133 6.92 -3.08 2.19
N VAL A 134 7.13 -2.90 3.49
CA VAL A 134 8.45 -2.60 4.07
C VAL A 134 9.42 -3.75 3.77
N ALA A 135 9.01 -4.99 4.01
CA ALA A 135 9.82 -6.16 3.67
C ALA A 135 10.12 -6.23 2.17
N THR A 136 9.13 -5.95 1.33
CA THR A 136 9.30 -5.85 -0.14
C THR A 136 10.35 -4.81 -0.51
N ALA A 137 10.28 -3.61 0.08
CA ALA A 137 11.23 -2.54 -0.17
C ALA A 137 12.64 -2.91 0.31
N VAL A 138 12.79 -3.32 1.57
CA VAL A 138 14.09 -3.68 2.17
C VAL A 138 14.79 -4.78 1.37
N TRP A 139 14.10 -5.88 1.05
CA TRP A 139 14.69 -6.97 0.28
C TRP A 139 14.97 -6.61 -1.19
N ALA A 140 14.24 -5.64 -1.77
CA ALA A 140 14.57 -5.12 -3.09
C ALA A 140 15.90 -4.34 -3.10
N TYR A 141 16.29 -3.74 -1.97
CA TYR A 141 17.60 -3.09 -1.81
C TYR A 141 18.71 -4.08 -1.44
N ASP A 142 18.39 -5.18 -0.76
CA ASP A 142 19.34 -6.23 -0.34
C ASP A 142 19.74 -7.18 -1.48
N ALA A 143 18.97 -7.22 -2.57
CA ALA A 143 19.31 -8.03 -3.75
C ALA A 143 20.70 -7.63 -4.29
N PRO A 144 21.66 -8.56 -4.37
CA PRO A 144 23.01 -8.26 -4.85
C PRO A 144 22.92 -7.58 -6.22
N GLU A 145 23.60 -6.43 -6.37
CA GLU A 145 23.97 -5.99 -7.72
C GLU A 145 24.66 -7.18 -8.40
N PRO A 146 24.39 -7.48 -9.68
CA PRO A 146 25.18 -8.47 -10.39
C PRO A 146 26.61 -7.93 -10.45
N ALA A 147 27.41 -8.32 -9.45
CA ALA A 147 28.83 -8.04 -9.39
C ALA A 147 29.42 -8.54 -10.71
N GLU A 148 29.89 -7.58 -11.49
CA GLU A 148 30.93 -7.71 -12.48
C GLU A 148 31.39 -9.15 -12.73
N ARG A 149 30.76 -9.77 -13.74
CA ARG A 149 31.41 -10.75 -14.63
C ARG A 149 32.58 -10.10 -15.42
N VAL A 150 33.27 -9.13 -14.82
CA VAL A 150 34.46 -8.46 -15.36
C VAL A 150 35.72 -9.13 -14.78
N GLY A 151 35.66 -9.67 -13.55
CA GLY A 151 36.78 -10.42 -12.97
C GLY A 151 37.02 -11.81 -13.59
N THR A 152 35.96 -12.48 -14.07
CA THR A 152 36.08 -13.83 -14.67
C THR A 152 36.50 -13.80 -16.13
N ALA A 153 36.20 -12.73 -16.87
CA ALA A 153 36.67 -12.57 -18.25
C ALA A 153 38.14 -12.13 -18.31
N ALA A 154 38.59 -11.28 -17.37
CA ALA A 154 39.99 -10.86 -17.28
C ALA A 154 40.93 -11.98 -16.80
N ALA A 155 40.44 -12.92 -15.98
CA ALA A 155 41.22 -14.09 -15.58
C ALA A 155 41.35 -15.12 -16.71
N ALA A 156 40.36 -15.23 -17.61
CA ALA A 156 40.39 -16.17 -18.73
C ALA A 156 41.25 -15.70 -19.91
N SER A 157 41.61 -14.42 -19.99
CA SER A 157 42.50 -13.86 -21.02
C SER A 157 43.96 -13.72 -20.59
N ALA A 158 44.30 -14.13 -19.36
CA ALA A 158 45.66 -14.09 -18.82
C ALA A 158 46.36 -15.46 -18.85
N ASP A 159 45.65 -16.50 -19.28
CA ASP A 159 46.13 -17.88 -19.42
C ASP A 159 46.40 -18.29 -20.89
N ASP A 160 46.30 -17.35 -21.85
CA ASP A 160 46.68 -17.50 -23.26
C ASP A 160 47.91 -16.61 -23.61
#